data_AF-A0A0Q4QP96-F1
#
_entry.id   AF-A0A0Q4QP96-F1
#
_cell.length_a   1.000
_cell.length_b   1.000
_cell.length_c   1.000
_cell.angle_alpha   90.00
_cell.angle_beta   90.00
_cell.angle_gamma   90.00
#
_symmetry.space_group_name_H-M   'P 1'
#
loop_
_entity.id
_entity.type
_entity.pdbx_description
1 polymer ?
#
loop_
_entity_poly.entity_id
_entity_poly.type
_entity_poly.pdbx_seq_one_letter_code
_entity_poly.pdbx_strand_id
1 'polypeptide(L)'
;MISKIIDRIKKEGIPIMEVTELENERRPEFLYALVNNSYITVPRNIAILEKDETFILSHELAHYYQYKRRSQYKSHLMSTIRRLAGKGHILPKLLLVGHEMDAWVKAYHICKEENILMEGFIQRAALSVWTYIWSMFHSMIQYIKYVGTIYFGAFFLVRFISNHPTYSVDFGIVGSSAQTMETVWSIFYIMIINHWMLLLFRFTWNYLRFSSTPHTPPQLWAKRRKE
;
A
#
# COMPACT_ATOMS: atom_id res chain seq x y z
N MET A 1 3.83 -15.39 28.06
CA MET A 1 4.09 -15.88 26.69
C MET A 1 4.82 -14.82 25.88
N ILE A 2 4.34 -13.57 25.99
CA ILE A 2 4.91 -12.40 25.36
C ILE A 2 6.36 -12.08 25.76
N SER A 3 6.73 -12.38 27.02
CA SER A 3 8.07 -12.11 27.57
C SER A 3 9.20 -12.73 26.74
N LYS A 4 9.01 -13.94 26.21
CA LYS A 4 9.99 -14.62 25.36
C LYS A 4 10.27 -13.86 24.06
N ILE A 5 9.23 -13.34 23.41
CA ILE A 5 9.35 -12.55 22.19
C ILE A 5 10.02 -11.21 22.48
N ILE A 6 9.60 -10.54 23.55
CA ILE A 6 10.22 -9.28 23.99
C ILE A 6 11.72 -9.48 24.26
N ASP A 7 12.10 -10.56 24.95
CA ASP A 7 13.50 -10.87 25.23
C ASP A 7 14.30 -11.14 23.94
N ARG A 8 13.70 -11.82 22.96
CA ARG A 8 14.33 -12.02 21.64
C ARG A 8 14.51 -10.70 20.88
N ILE A 9 13.50 -9.83 20.88
CA ILE A 9 13.58 -8.49 20.28
C ILE A 9 14.70 -7.67 20.92
N LYS A 10 14.81 -7.71 22.25
CA LYS A 10 15.90 -7.05 23.00
C LYS A 10 17.28 -7.61 22.64
N LYS A 11 17.41 -8.94 22.50
CA LYS A 11 18.66 -9.60 22.07
C LYS A 11 19.11 -9.18 20.67
N GLU A 12 18.17 -8.89 19.77
CA GLU A 12 18.45 -8.36 18.43
C GLU A 12 18.81 -6.86 18.44
N GLY A 13 18.77 -6.20 19.60
CA GLY A 13 19.11 -4.78 19.77
C GLY A 13 18.03 -3.82 19.26
N ILE A 14 16.78 -4.27 19.12
CA ILE A 14 15.67 -3.47 18.59
C ILE A 14 14.95 -2.78 19.76
N PRO A 15 14.93 -1.44 19.83
CA PRO A 15 14.13 -0.71 20.81
C PRO A 15 12.64 -0.90 20.59
N ILE A 16 11.89 -1.02 21.69
CA ILE A 16 10.42 -0.97 21.70
C ILE A 16 10.02 0.39 22.26
N MET A 17 9.27 1.18 21.49
CA MET A 17 8.85 2.53 21.84
C MET A 17 7.34 2.61 22.02
N GLU A 18 6.90 3.11 23.17
CA GLU A 18 5.49 3.39 23.41
C GLU A 18 5.07 4.66 22.67
N VAL A 19 3.91 4.62 22.00
CA VAL A 19 3.29 5.76 21.32
C VAL A 19 1.97 6.14 21.99
N THR A 20 1.82 7.44 22.26
CA THR A 20 0.67 8.06 22.95
C THR A 20 -0.33 8.72 22.01
N GLU A 21 0.11 9.21 20.84
CA GLU A 21 -0.78 9.86 19.86
C GLU A 21 -1.35 8.81 18.89
N LEU A 22 -2.64 8.53 19.07
CA LEU A 22 -3.39 7.53 18.32
C LEU A 22 -4.18 8.21 17.21
N GLU A 23 -3.60 8.38 16.02
CA GLU A 23 -4.39 8.87 14.87
C GLU A 23 -5.52 7.89 14.46
N ASN A 24 -5.48 6.63 14.94
CA ASN A 24 -6.44 5.59 14.55
C ASN A 24 -6.76 4.60 15.68
N GLU A 25 -7.50 5.08 16.70
CA GLU A 25 -7.94 4.26 17.86
C GLU A 25 -8.73 2.99 17.47
N ARG A 26 -9.37 2.97 16.30
CA ARG A 26 -10.21 1.85 15.85
C ARG A 26 -9.44 0.62 15.38
N ARG A 27 -8.12 0.71 15.17
CA ARG A 27 -7.31 -0.42 14.67
C ARG A 27 -5.93 -0.45 15.34
N PRO A 28 -5.86 -0.86 16.61
CA PRO A 28 -4.65 -0.77 17.41
C PRO A 28 -3.51 -1.68 16.95
N GLU A 29 -3.81 -2.76 16.22
CA GLU A 29 -2.82 -3.59 15.52
C GLU A 29 -1.83 -2.80 14.65
N PHE A 30 -2.29 -1.77 13.93
CA PHE A 30 -1.42 -1.04 12.98
C PHE A 30 -0.48 -0.07 13.68
N LEU A 31 -0.59 0.05 15.01
CA LEU A 31 0.30 0.84 15.84
C LEU A 31 1.53 0.03 16.24
N TYR A 32 1.46 -1.30 16.14
CA TYR A 32 2.63 -2.15 16.17
C TYR A 32 3.27 -2.13 14.79
N ALA A 33 4.36 -1.38 14.67
CA ALA A 33 5.04 -1.24 13.40
C ALA A 33 6.54 -1.12 13.61
N LEU A 34 7.29 -1.85 12.79
CA LEU A 34 8.71 -1.64 12.63
C LEU A 34 8.94 -0.34 11.83
N VAL A 35 9.29 0.74 12.52
CA VAL A 35 9.51 2.05 11.92
C VAL A 35 10.96 2.19 11.45
N ASN A 36 11.12 2.50 10.17
CA ASN A 36 12.43 2.69 9.50
C ASN A 36 13.43 1.55 9.80
N ASN A 37 12.93 0.36 10.13
CA ASN A 37 13.73 -0.82 10.48
C ASN A 37 14.65 -0.60 11.69
N SER A 38 14.29 0.35 12.55
CA SER A 38 15.14 0.81 13.65
C SER A 38 14.51 0.55 15.01
N TYR A 39 13.20 0.63 15.14
CA TYR A 39 12.47 0.38 16.38
C TYR A 39 11.05 -0.14 16.09
N ILE A 40 10.46 -0.81 17.07
CA ILE A 40 9.06 -1.27 17.02
C ILE A 40 8.23 -0.35 17.90
N THR A 41 7.12 0.18 17.36
CA THR A 41 6.15 0.95 18.15
C THR A 41 5.16 0.05 18.86
N VAL A 42 4.66 0.45 20.02
CA VAL A 42 3.58 -0.23 20.75
C VAL A 42 2.61 0.82 21.33
N PRO A 43 1.28 0.58 21.32
CA PRO A 43 0.30 1.50 21.89
C PRO A 43 0.31 1.42 23.43
N ARG A 44 0.42 2.58 24.09
CA ARG A 44 0.52 2.65 25.56
C ARG A 44 -0.80 2.35 26.30
N ASN A 45 -1.94 2.71 25.70
CA ASN A 45 -3.24 2.75 26.40
C ASN A 45 -4.28 1.81 25.79
N ILE A 46 -3.87 0.75 25.08
CA ILE A 46 -4.80 -0.16 24.42
C ILE A 46 -4.56 -1.58 24.93
N ALA A 47 -5.58 -2.13 25.58
CA ALA A 47 -5.59 -3.52 26.01
C ALA A 47 -5.85 -4.43 24.81
N ILE A 48 -4.77 -4.95 24.21
CA ILE A 48 -4.82 -6.09 23.30
C ILE A 48 -4.65 -7.35 24.14
N LEU A 49 -5.28 -8.46 23.72
CA LEU A 49 -5.03 -9.76 24.35
C LEU A 49 -3.54 -10.11 24.24
N GLU A 50 -2.90 -10.54 25.33
CA GLU A 50 -1.46 -10.87 25.38
C GLU A 50 -1.04 -11.80 24.22
N LYS A 51 -1.94 -12.72 23.86
CA LYS A 51 -1.77 -13.66 22.76
C LYS A 51 -1.66 -12.98 21.39
N ASP A 52 -2.56 -12.05 21.10
CA ASP A 52 -2.54 -11.29 19.85
C ASP A 52 -1.33 -10.37 19.79
N GLU A 53 -0.99 -9.73 20.91
CA GLU A 53 0.22 -8.92 21.03
C GLU A 53 1.48 -9.73 20.76
N THR A 54 1.56 -10.95 21.29
CA THR A 54 2.68 -11.88 21.03
C THR A 54 2.82 -12.19 19.54
N PHE A 55 1.71 -12.45 18.84
CA PHE A 55 1.73 -12.72 17.40
C PHE A 55 2.14 -11.50 16.57
N ILE A 56 1.66 -10.32 16.95
CA ILE A 56 1.99 -9.06 16.28
C ILE A 56 3.47 -8.71 16.49
N LEU A 57 4.00 -8.83 17.70
CA LEU A 57 5.42 -8.59 17.96
C LEU A 57 6.31 -9.58 17.19
N SER A 58 5.87 -10.84 17.06
CA SER A 58 6.56 -11.84 16.25
C SER A 58 6.55 -11.48 14.76
N HIS A 59 5.46 -10.88 14.28
CA HIS A 59 5.35 -10.33 12.92
C HIS A 59 6.30 -9.17 12.69
N GLU A 60 6.37 -8.20 13.60
CA GLU A 60 7.31 -7.07 13.47
C GLU A 60 8.77 -7.51 13.54
N LEU A 61 9.08 -8.53 14.35
CA LEU A 61 10.40 -9.16 14.37
C LEU A 61 10.72 -9.86 13.04
N ALA A 62 9.74 -10.53 12.43
CA ALA A 62 9.90 -11.12 11.10
C ALA A 62 10.21 -10.07 10.02
N HIS A 63 9.55 -8.91 10.07
CA HIS A 63 9.88 -7.77 9.21
C HIS A 63 11.30 -7.28 9.39
N TYR A 64 11.77 -7.22 10.64
CA TYR A 64 13.14 -6.83 10.93
C TYR A 64 14.13 -7.81 10.27
N TYR A 65 13.92 -9.12 10.39
CA TYR A 65 14.77 -10.11 9.71
C TYR A 65 14.70 -10.03 8.19
N GLN A 66 13.51 -9.79 7.63
CA GLN A 66 13.36 -9.55 6.18
C GLN A 66 14.19 -8.34 5.74
N TYR A 67 14.19 -7.26 6.52
CA TYR A 67 14.94 -6.04 6.21
C TYR A 67 16.45 -6.23 6.35
N LYS A 68 16.91 -6.82 7.46
CA LYS A 68 18.34 -7.06 7.75
C LYS A 68 19.04 -7.85 6.63
N ARG A 69 18.30 -8.68 5.90
CA ARG A 69 18.81 -9.49 4.78
C ARG A 69 18.78 -8.79 3.41
N ARG A 70 18.27 -7.56 3.30
CA ARG A 70 18.13 -6.86 2.00
C ARG A 70 19.41 -6.13 1.62
N SER A 71 19.78 -6.25 0.35
CA SER A 71 20.74 -5.34 -0.26
C SER A 71 20.14 -3.94 -0.44
N GLN A 72 21.01 -2.93 -0.59
CA GLN A 72 20.59 -1.54 -0.86
C GLN A 72 19.62 -1.43 -2.05
N TYR A 73 19.86 -2.21 -3.12
CA TYR A 73 18.98 -2.28 -4.29
C TYR A 73 17.56 -2.78 -3.93
N LYS A 74 17.44 -3.85 -3.15
CA LYS A 74 16.14 -4.38 -2.71
C LYS A 74 15.41 -3.38 -1.80
N SER A 75 16.14 -2.63 -0.98
CA SER A 75 15.56 -1.57 -0.14
C SER A 75 14.99 -0.42 -0.99
N HIS A 76 15.70 0.00 -2.03
CA HIS A 76 15.22 1.04 -2.94
C HIS A 76 13.97 0.60 -3.73
N LEU A 77 13.99 -0.63 -4.26
CA LEU A 77 12.84 -1.21 -4.94
C LEU A 77 11.60 -1.26 -4.03
N MET A 78 11.76 -1.71 -2.78
CA MET A 78 10.65 -1.78 -1.84
C MET A 78 10.10 -0.38 -1.47
N SER A 79 10.96 0.62 -1.34
CA SER A 79 10.52 2.02 -1.15
C SER A 79 9.68 2.51 -2.33
N THR A 80 10.10 2.19 -3.56
CA THR A 80 9.34 2.53 -4.77
C THR A 80 7.99 1.83 -4.81
N ILE A 81 7.95 0.53 -4.50
CA ILE A 81 6.71 -0.27 -4.42
C ILE A 81 5.75 0.36 -3.41
N ARG A 82 6.21 0.64 -2.18
CA ARG A 82 5.38 1.28 -1.13
C ARG A 82 4.82 2.62 -1.58
N ARG A 83 5.64 3.47 -2.21
CA ARG A 83 5.20 4.77 -2.73
C ARG A 83 4.12 4.64 -3.80
N LEU A 84 4.25 3.69 -4.72
CA LEU A 84 3.24 3.46 -5.76
C LEU A 84 1.95 2.84 -5.19
N ALA A 85 2.07 1.93 -4.22
CA ALA A 85 0.92 1.36 -3.53
C ALA A 85 0.11 2.44 -2.81
N GLY A 86 0.78 3.41 -2.17
CA GLY A 86 0.15 4.58 -1.55
C GLY A 86 -0.58 5.50 -2.54
N LYS A 87 -0.19 5.48 -3.83
CA LYS A 87 -0.89 6.17 -4.92
C LYS A 87 -2.06 5.38 -5.51
N GLY A 88 -2.37 4.20 -4.95
CA GLY A 88 -3.50 3.38 -5.37
C GLY A 88 -3.20 2.38 -6.50
N HIS A 89 -1.93 2.21 -6.90
CA HIS A 89 -1.57 1.23 -7.95
C HIS A 89 -1.73 -0.21 -7.43
N ILE A 90 -2.46 -1.05 -8.19
CA ILE A 90 -2.83 -2.41 -7.79
C ILE A 90 -1.62 -3.36 -7.74
N LEU A 91 -0.79 -3.40 -8.78
CA LEU A 91 0.35 -4.32 -8.83
C LEU A 91 1.34 -4.12 -7.67
N PRO A 92 1.74 -2.88 -7.30
CA PRO A 92 2.52 -2.64 -6.10
C PRO A 92 1.82 -3.09 -4.80
N LYS A 93 0.49 -2.92 -4.68
CA LYS A 93 -0.25 -3.43 -3.51
C LYS A 93 -0.20 -4.96 -3.41
N LEU A 94 -0.32 -5.69 -4.52
CA LEU A 94 -0.17 -7.15 -4.54
C LEU A 94 1.23 -7.59 -4.08
N LEU A 95 2.28 -6.88 -4.51
CA LEU A 95 3.64 -7.15 -4.05
C LEU A 95 3.81 -6.89 -2.55
N LEU A 96 3.15 -5.87 -1.99
CA LEU A 96 3.12 -5.65 -0.54
C LEU A 96 2.37 -6.76 0.20
N VAL A 97 1.23 -7.24 -0.32
CA VAL A 97 0.51 -8.38 0.27
C VAL A 97 1.41 -9.61 0.35
N GLY A 98 2.14 -9.93 -0.73
CA GLY A 98 3.08 -11.04 -0.71
C GLY A 98 4.20 -10.86 0.33
N HIS A 99 4.66 -9.63 0.52
CA HIS A 99 5.64 -9.30 1.54
C HIS A 99 5.11 -9.49 2.97
N GLU A 100 3.87 -9.10 3.21
CA GLU A 100 3.19 -9.32 4.50
C GLU A 100 2.92 -10.80 4.77
N MET A 101 2.51 -11.56 3.76
CA MET A 101 2.34 -13.01 3.90
C MET A 101 3.65 -13.70 4.28
N ASP A 102 4.77 -13.35 3.62
CA ASP A 102 6.09 -13.88 3.99
C ASP A 102 6.49 -13.49 5.43
N ALA A 103 6.10 -12.31 5.91
CA ALA A 103 6.34 -11.89 7.29
C ALA A 103 5.54 -12.74 8.29
N TRP A 104 4.25 -12.98 8.02
CA TRP A 104 3.41 -13.88 8.82
C TRP A 104 3.92 -15.33 8.83
N VAL A 105 4.41 -15.85 7.70
CA VAL A 105 5.01 -17.19 7.64
C VAL A 105 6.25 -17.27 8.53
N LYS A 106 7.10 -16.24 8.52
CA LYS A 106 8.29 -16.17 9.38
C LYS A 106 7.91 -15.99 10.85
N ALA A 107 6.89 -15.19 11.15
CA ALA A 107 6.36 -15.04 12.50
C ALA A 107 5.86 -16.38 13.05
N TYR A 108 5.21 -17.20 12.22
CA TYR A 108 4.80 -18.55 12.59
C TYR A 108 6.00 -19.41 13.03
N HIS A 109 7.10 -19.36 12.28
CA HIS A 109 8.32 -20.08 12.63
C HIS A 109 8.95 -19.57 13.92
N ILE A 110 9.03 -18.25 14.12
CA ILE A 110 9.51 -17.63 15.37
C ILE A 110 8.68 -18.12 16.56
N CYS A 111 7.36 -18.08 16.46
CA CYS A 111 6.49 -18.54 17.54
C CYS A 111 6.69 -20.04 17.84
N LYS A 112 6.87 -20.86 16.81
CA LYS A 112 7.14 -22.29 16.96
C LYS A 112 8.47 -22.56 17.66
N GLU A 113 9.54 -21.84 17.29
CA GLU A 113 10.86 -21.93 17.93
C GLU A 113 10.79 -21.58 19.43
N GLU A 114 10.00 -20.58 19.80
CA GLU A 114 9.85 -20.12 21.19
C GLU A 114 8.85 -20.94 22.02
N ASN A 115 8.25 -21.99 21.42
CA ASN A 115 7.21 -22.82 22.02
C ASN A 115 5.97 -21.99 22.46
N ILE A 116 5.50 -21.12 21.59
CA ILE A 116 4.31 -20.28 21.78
C ILE A 116 3.07 -21.03 21.27
N LEU A 117 1.95 -20.93 21.99
CA LEU A 117 0.69 -21.55 21.58
C LEU A 117 0.13 -20.85 20.33
N MET A 118 -0.17 -21.62 19.28
CA MET A 118 -0.49 -21.10 17.93
C MET A 118 -1.99 -20.98 17.62
N GLU A 119 -2.86 -21.31 18.57
CA GLU A 119 -4.30 -21.17 18.39
C GLU A 119 -4.64 -19.71 18.01
N GLY A 120 -5.54 -19.45 17.08
CA GLY A 120 -5.89 -18.06 16.67
C GLY A 120 -4.84 -17.30 15.84
N PHE A 121 -3.62 -17.83 15.67
CA PHE A 121 -2.57 -17.19 14.86
C PHE A 121 -3.03 -16.92 13.42
N ILE A 122 -3.61 -17.95 12.77
CA ILE A 122 -4.09 -17.85 11.38
C ILE A 122 -5.19 -16.79 11.26
N GLN A 123 -6.08 -16.71 12.25
CA GLN A 123 -7.15 -15.70 12.26
C GLN A 123 -6.57 -14.30 12.35
N ARG A 124 -5.56 -14.08 13.19
CA ARG A 124 -4.88 -12.77 13.32
C ARG A 124 -4.14 -12.40 12.03
N ALA A 125 -3.42 -13.35 11.43
CA ALA A 125 -2.75 -13.16 10.15
C ALA A 125 -3.73 -12.81 9.03
N ALA A 126 -4.85 -13.54 8.95
CA ALA A 126 -5.90 -13.30 7.95
C ALA A 126 -6.54 -11.90 8.12
N LEU A 127 -6.82 -11.47 9.35
CA LEU A 127 -7.34 -10.13 9.63
C LEU A 127 -6.38 -9.04 9.15
N SER A 128 -5.08 -9.18 9.42
CA SER A 128 -4.06 -8.24 8.95
C SER A 128 -4.01 -8.17 7.42
N VAL A 129 -3.88 -9.32 6.75
CA VAL A 129 -3.84 -9.42 5.28
C VAL A 129 -5.13 -8.87 4.63
N TRP A 130 -6.29 -9.11 5.24
CA TRP A 130 -7.58 -8.63 4.75
C TRP A 130 -7.62 -7.11 4.59
N THR A 131 -6.91 -6.36 5.44
CA THR A 131 -6.88 -4.90 5.34
C THR A 131 -6.21 -4.40 4.06
N TYR A 132 -5.20 -5.11 3.58
CA TYR A 132 -4.57 -4.85 2.29
C TYR A 132 -5.49 -5.23 1.12
N ILE A 133 -6.17 -6.38 1.22
CA ILE A 133 -7.16 -6.82 0.22
C ILE A 133 -8.30 -5.82 0.09
N TRP A 134 -8.84 -5.35 1.22
CA TRP A 134 -9.89 -4.34 1.26
C TRP A 134 -9.44 -3.02 0.61
N SER A 135 -8.22 -2.58 0.89
CA SER A 135 -7.62 -1.41 0.24
C SER A 135 -7.47 -1.58 -1.27
N MET A 136 -7.19 -2.79 -1.77
CA MET A 136 -7.17 -3.08 -3.20
C MET A 136 -8.57 -3.00 -3.82
N PHE A 137 -9.57 -3.61 -3.18
CA PHE A 137 -10.96 -3.52 -3.61
C PHE A 137 -11.43 -2.06 -3.74
N HIS A 138 -11.13 -1.22 -2.75
CA HIS A 138 -11.44 0.21 -2.85
C HIS A 138 -10.75 0.91 -4.02
N SER A 139 -9.46 0.62 -4.27
CA SER A 139 -8.76 1.18 -5.43
C SER A 139 -9.35 0.69 -6.76
N MET A 140 -9.78 -0.58 -6.84
CA MET A 140 -10.48 -1.09 -8.02
C MET A 140 -11.82 -0.39 -8.25
N ILE A 141 -12.63 -0.21 -7.19
CA ILE A 141 -13.90 0.53 -7.28
C ILE A 141 -13.65 1.97 -7.74
N GLN A 142 -12.65 2.65 -7.20
CA GLN A 142 -12.28 4.00 -7.63
C GLN A 142 -11.86 4.03 -9.10
N TYR A 143 -11.08 3.04 -9.55
CA TYR A 143 -10.68 2.93 -10.95
C TYR A 143 -11.88 2.68 -11.87
N ILE A 144 -12.80 1.78 -11.51
CA ILE A 144 -14.04 1.53 -12.26
C ILE A 144 -14.87 2.81 -12.35
N LYS A 145 -15.03 3.53 -11.23
CA LYS A 145 -15.72 4.83 -11.22
C LYS A 145 -15.04 5.81 -12.17
N TYR A 146 -13.72 5.92 -12.13
CA TYR A 146 -12.95 6.81 -13.01
C TYR A 146 -13.15 6.48 -14.50
N VAL A 147 -13.01 5.20 -14.87
CA VAL A 147 -13.24 4.73 -16.24
C VAL A 147 -14.69 4.99 -16.67
N GLY A 148 -15.65 4.70 -15.78
CA GLY A 148 -17.07 5.01 -16.01
C GLY A 148 -17.30 6.51 -16.25
N THR A 149 -16.69 7.38 -15.44
CA THR A 149 -16.79 8.84 -15.62
C THR A 149 -16.24 9.29 -16.96
N ILE A 150 -15.11 8.74 -17.42
CA ILE A 150 -14.57 9.06 -18.76
C ILE A 150 -15.54 8.61 -19.85
N TYR A 151 -16.06 7.39 -19.75
CA TYR A 151 -17.01 6.84 -20.71
C TYR A 151 -18.28 7.69 -20.79
N PHE A 152 -18.92 7.99 -19.66
CA PHE A 152 -20.09 8.84 -19.62
C PHE A 152 -19.77 10.26 -20.11
N GLY A 153 -18.61 10.81 -19.79
CA GLY A 153 -18.15 12.10 -20.30
C GLY A 153 -18.04 12.12 -21.83
N ALA A 154 -17.41 11.10 -22.43
CA ALA A 154 -17.33 10.94 -23.88
C ALA A 154 -18.72 10.78 -24.51
N PHE A 155 -19.60 9.98 -23.89
CA PHE A 155 -20.98 9.81 -24.32
C PHE A 155 -21.76 11.13 -24.32
N PHE A 156 -21.71 11.90 -23.22
CA PHE A 156 -22.38 13.20 -23.12
C PHE A 156 -21.78 14.23 -24.09
N LEU A 157 -20.46 14.24 -24.29
CA LEU A 157 -19.79 15.12 -25.24
C LEU A 157 -20.29 14.85 -26.67
N VAL A 158 -20.29 13.59 -27.09
CA VAL A 158 -20.82 13.19 -28.40
C VAL A 158 -22.27 13.59 -28.53
N ARG A 159 -23.10 13.31 -27.51
CA ARG A 159 -24.52 13.70 -27.52
C ARG A 159 -24.73 15.21 -27.61
N PHE A 160 -23.92 15.99 -26.90
CA PHE A 160 -23.98 17.44 -26.92
C PHE A 160 -23.61 18.01 -28.29
N ILE A 161 -22.50 17.54 -28.88
CA ILE A 161 -22.03 17.97 -30.21
C ILE A 161 -23.09 17.68 -31.27
N SER A 162 -23.72 16.52 -31.20
CA SER A 162 -24.67 16.10 -32.23
C SER A 162 -26.06 16.70 -32.10
N ASN A 163 -26.40 17.25 -30.93
CA ASN A 163 -27.56 18.13 -30.78
C ASN A 163 -27.31 19.54 -31.36
N HIS A 164 -26.09 19.86 -31.82
CA HIS A 164 -25.79 21.14 -32.46
C HIS A 164 -26.43 21.19 -33.87
N PRO A 165 -27.11 22.29 -34.25
CA PRO A 165 -27.90 22.38 -35.49
C PRO A 165 -27.09 22.18 -36.78
N THR A 166 -25.76 22.32 -36.73
CA THR A 166 -24.85 22.09 -37.87
C THR A 166 -24.42 20.62 -38.03
N TYR A 167 -24.53 19.82 -36.97
CA TYR A 167 -24.01 18.45 -36.90
C TYR A 167 -25.11 17.46 -36.51
N SER A 168 -26.36 17.74 -36.91
CA SER A 168 -27.55 16.96 -36.55
C SER A 168 -27.42 15.53 -37.05
N VAL A 169 -26.90 14.66 -36.21
CA VAL A 169 -26.90 13.21 -36.38
C VAL A 169 -28.10 12.71 -35.59
N ASP A 170 -28.81 11.70 -36.09
CA ASP A 170 -30.01 11.19 -35.43
C ASP A 170 -29.63 10.30 -34.24
N PHE A 171 -30.24 10.54 -33.09
CA PHE A 171 -29.69 10.14 -31.80
C PHE A 171 -30.77 9.49 -30.92
N GLY A 172 -31.01 8.19 -31.13
CA GLY A 172 -31.95 7.40 -30.33
C GLY A 172 -31.46 7.23 -28.88
N ILE A 173 -32.39 7.30 -27.92
CA ILE A 173 -32.11 7.16 -26.47
C ILE A 173 -31.70 5.72 -26.10
N VAL A 174 -32.02 4.74 -26.94
CA VAL A 174 -31.66 3.31 -26.77
C VAL A 174 -31.17 2.69 -28.10
N GLY A 175 -30.88 3.52 -29.10
CA GLY A 175 -30.50 3.10 -30.44
C GLY A 175 -29.56 4.11 -31.05
N SER A 176 -28.30 4.08 -30.62
CA SER A 176 -27.22 4.70 -31.37
C SER A 176 -26.93 3.82 -32.59
N SER A 177 -26.81 4.42 -33.78
CA SER A 177 -26.24 3.72 -34.93
C SER A 177 -24.83 3.21 -34.56
N ALA A 178 -24.39 2.09 -35.16
CA ALA A 178 -23.07 1.51 -34.88
C ALA A 178 -21.94 2.55 -34.96
N GLN A 179 -22.04 3.49 -35.91
CA GLN A 179 -21.10 4.58 -36.14
C GLN A 179 -21.00 5.59 -34.96
N THR A 180 -22.09 5.83 -34.25
CA THR A 180 -22.11 6.67 -33.05
C THR A 180 -21.40 6.00 -31.87
N MET A 181 -21.62 4.69 -31.70
CA MET A 181 -20.90 3.93 -30.67
C MET A 181 -19.41 3.85 -31.00
N GLU A 182 -19.03 3.66 -32.25
CA GLU A 182 -17.63 3.73 -32.69
C GLU A 182 -16.97 5.07 -32.35
N THR A 183 -17.70 6.17 -32.50
CA THR A 183 -17.20 7.52 -32.17
C THR A 183 -17.01 7.70 -30.66
N VAL A 184 -17.98 7.27 -29.84
CA VAL A 184 -17.87 7.27 -28.37
C VAL A 184 -16.69 6.42 -27.91
N TRP A 185 -16.54 5.22 -28.46
CA TRP A 185 -15.42 4.33 -28.17
C TRP A 185 -14.08 4.95 -28.57
N SER A 186 -14.00 5.59 -29.74
CA SER A 186 -12.78 6.24 -30.21
C SER A 186 -12.34 7.37 -29.28
N ILE A 187 -13.26 8.25 -28.89
CA ILE A 187 -12.98 9.34 -27.94
C ILE A 187 -12.58 8.77 -26.57
N PHE A 188 -13.30 7.76 -26.08
CA PHE A 188 -12.97 7.07 -24.84
C PHE A 188 -11.56 6.47 -24.86
N TYR A 189 -11.18 5.77 -25.94
CA TYR A 189 -9.84 5.20 -26.11
C TYR A 189 -8.77 6.29 -26.14
N ILE A 190 -8.99 7.39 -26.87
CA ILE A 190 -8.06 8.54 -26.90
C ILE A 190 -7.87 9.12 -25.50
N MET A 191 -8.95 9.32 -24.73
CA MET A 191 -8.88 9.86 -23.37
C MET A 191 -8.13 8.91 -22.43
N ILE A 192 -8.37 7.60 -22.51
CA ILE A 192 -7.68 6.58 -21.72
C ILE A 192 -6.19 6.49 -22.10
N ILE A 193 -5.87 6.41 -23.40
CA ILE A 193 -4.48 6.33 -23.87
C ILE A 193 -3.68 7.56 -23.43
N ASN A 194 -4.24 8.76 -23.59
CA ASN A 194 -3.60 9.99 -23.12
C ASN A 194 -3.39 9.99 -21.60
N HIS A 195 -4.38 9.51 -20.83
CA HIS A 195 -4.23 9.38 -19.39
C HIS A 195 -3.09 8.41 -19.00
N TRP A 196 -3.02 7.24 -19.64
CA TRP A 196 -1.95 6.27 -19.40
C TRP A 196 -0.58 6.79 -19.83
N MET A 197 -0.49 7.46 -20.99
CA MET A 197 0.73 8.12 -21.46
C MET A 197 1.23 9.18 -20.46
N LEU A 198 0.33 10.00 -19.92
CA LEU A 198 0.66 10.98 -18.88
C LEU A 198 1.13 10.34 -17.58
N LEU A 199 0.51 9.22 -17.17
CA LEU A 199 0.95 8.46 -15.99
C LEU A 199 2.33 7.83 -16.20
N LEU A 200 2.58 7.24 -17.37
CA LEU A 200 3.88 6.68 -17.76
C LEU A 200 4.94 7.77 -17.78
N PHE A 201 4.66 8.91 -18.43
CA PHE A 201 5.56 10.05 -18.44
C PHE A 201 5.88 10.54 -17.02
N ARG A 202 4.88 10.73 -16.15
CA ARG A 202 5.08 11.11 -14.75
C ARG A 202 5.88 10.07 -13.97
N PHE A 203 5.68 8.78 -14.23
CA PHE A 203 6.42 7.70 -13.60
C PHE A 203 7.89 7.76 -14.01
N THR A 204 8.17 7.78 -15.32
CA THR A 204 9.52 7.84 -15.89
C THR A 204 10.23 9.12 -15.46
N TRP A 205 9.55 10.27 -15.49
CA TRP A 205 10.10 11.55 -15.03
C TRP A 205 10.50 11.52 -13.56
N ASN A 206 9.62 11.01 -12.69
CA ASN A 206 9.96 10.88 -11.27
C ASN A 206 11.11 9.88 -11.07
N TYR A 207 11.12 8.76 -11.78
CA TYR A 207 12.21 7.79 -11.71
C TYR A 207 13.56 8.40 -12.13
N LEU A 208 13.59 9.14 -13.24
CA LEU A 208 14.77 9.83 -13.75
C LEU A 208 15.24 10.96 -12.82
N ARG A 209 14.31 11.74 -12.25
CA ARG A 209 14.64 12.79 -11.28
C ARG A 209 15.25 12.24 -10.00
N PHE A 210 14.77 11.10 -9.51
CA PHE A 210 15.29 10.48 -8.29
C PHE A 210 16.59 9.70 -8.51
N SER A 211 16.84 9.19 -9.72
CA SER A 211 18.11 8.54 -10.06
C SER A 211 19.24 9.53 -10.38
N SER A 212 18.91 10.80 -10.63
CA SER A 212 19.86 11.89 -10.88
C SER A 212 20.13 12.77 -9.65
N THR A 213 19.33 12.68 -8.58
CA THR A 213 19.67 13.29 -7.29
C THR A 213 20.74 12.44 -6.59
N PRO A 214 21.94 13.00 -6.29
CA PRO A 214 22.90 12.31 -5.44
C PRO A 214 22.22 11.97 -4.12
N HIS A 215 22.36 10.73 -3.65
CA HIS A 215 21.99 10.37 -2.30
C HIS A 215 22.96 11.07 -1.34
N THR A 216 22.70 12.33 -0.99
CA THR A 216 23.23 12.90 0.23
C THR A 216 22.49 12.20 1.37
N PRO A 217 23.16 11.37 2.20
CA PRO A 217 22.52 10.87 3.41
C PRO A 217 22.03 12.07 4.23
N PRO A 218 20.87 11.99 4.89
CA PRO A 218 20.44 13.05 5.78
C PRO A 218 21.55 13.29 6.81
N GLN A 219 22.21 14.45 6.75
CA GLN A 219 23.10 14.91 7.81
C GLN A 219 22.25 15.40 9.00
N LEU A 220 21.57 14.47 9.65
CA LEU A 220 20.98 14.71 10.95
C LEU A 220 21.37 13.51 11.81
N TRP A 221 21.87 13.81 13.02
CA TRP A 221 22.36 12.90 14.08
C TRP A 221 23.87 12.87 14.39
N ALA A 222 24.65 13.88 13.99
CA ALA A 222 25.98 14.14 14.57
C ALA A 222 26.07 15.42 15.43
N LYS A 223 24.93 16.00 15.87
CA LYS A 223 24.94 17.20 16.73
C LYS A 223 23.88 17.14 17.83
N ARG A 224 24.07 16.20 18.77
CA ARG A 224 23.49 16.25 20.13
C ARG A 224 24.21 15.29 21.10
N ARG A 225 25.54 15.32 21.07
CA ARG A 225 26.44 14.74 22.10
C ARG A 225 27.68 15.61 22.28
N LYS A 226 27.48 16.92 22.39
CA LYS A 226 28.42 17.89 22.96
C LYS A 226 27.59 19.11 23.38
N GLU A 227 26.98 19.01 24.54
CA GLU A 227 26.58 20.07 25.47
C GLU A 227 25.93 19.39 26.68
#